data_AF-A0A6I5C5K5-F1
#
_entry.id   AF-A0A6I5C5K5-F1
#
_cell.length_a   1.000
_cell.length_b   1.000
_cell.length_c   1.000
_cell.angle_alpha   90.00
_cell.angle_beta   90.00
_cell.angle_gamma   90.00
#
_symmetry.space_group_name_H-M   'P 1'
#
loop_
_entity.id
_entity.type
_entity.pdbx_description
1 polymer ?
#
loop_
_entity_poly.entity_id
_entity_poly.type
_entity_poly.pdbx_seq_one_letter_code
_entity_poly.pdbx_strand_id
1 'polypeptide(L)' 'ATPSVTLCGPVPPSRWGPPPGDPRHRVLWHGPEGDPHGSDPDPALLRISPDEALDALDALPGPAR' A
#
# COMPACT_ATOMS: atom_id res chain seq x y z
N ALA A 1 -10.49 7.80 -11.49
CA ALA A 1 -9.86 7.66 -10.16
C ALA A 1 -8.46 8.25 -10.24
N THR A 2 -8.01 8.92 -9.18
CA THR A 2 -6.64 9.45 -9.07
C THR A 2 -5.66 8.29 -8.81
N PRO A 3 -4.53 8.17 -9.54
CA PRO A 3 -3.50 7.18 -9.23
C PRO A 3 -3.01 7.29 -7.79
N SER A 4 -2.73 6.17 -7.13
CA SER A 4 -2.35 6.16 -5.71
C SER A 4 -1.41 5.02 -5.34
N VAL A 5 -0.58 5.26 -4.33
CA VAL A 5 0.12 4.22 -3.58
C VAL A 5 -0.59 4.06 -2.23
N THR A 6 -1.01 2.84 -1.91
CA THR A 6 -1.64 2.51 -0.62
C THR A 6 -0.67 1.70 0.23
N LEU A 7 -0.38 2.19 1.43
CA LEU A 7 0.46 1.51 2.41
C LEU A 7 -0.47 0.74 3.34
N CYS A 8 -0.34 -0.57 3.37
CA CYS A 8 -1.14 -1.44 4.23
C CYS A 8 -0.30 -1.90 5.42
N GLY A 9 -0.88 -1.83 6.62
CA GLY A 9 -0.28 -2.40 7.82
C GLY A 9 -0.71 -3.86 8.04
N PRO A 10 -1.37 -4.18 9.17
CA PRO A 10 -1.64 -5.56 9.54
C PRO A 10 -2.71 -6.23 8.66
N VAL A 11 -3.54 -5.45 7.97
CA VAL A 11 -4.68 -5.97 7.22
C VAL A 11 -4.29 -6.21 5.76
N PRO A 12 -4.51 -7.42 5.21
CA PRO A 12 -4.17 -7.70 3.82
C PRO A 12 -4.97 -6.81 2.86
N PRO A 13 -4.37 -6.35 1.76
CA PRO A 13 -5.03 -5.48 0.79
C PRO A 13 -6.19 -6.16 0.06
N SER A 14 -6.28 -7.49 0.07
CA SER A 14 -7.45 -8.20 -0.45
C SER A 14 -8.75 -7.90 0.32
N ARG A 15 -8.66 -7.35 1.54
CA ARG A 15 -9.84 -7.00 2.36
C ARG A 15 -10.24 -5.53 2.26
N TRP A 16 -9.27 -4.62 2.19
CA TRP A 16 -9.50 -3.16 2.25
C TRP A 16 -8.65 -2.34 1.27
N GLY A 17 -7.94 -2.99 0.36
CA GLY A 17 -7.13 -2.35 -0.67
C GLY A 17 -7.95 -1.92 -1.89
N PRO A 18 -7.31 -1.19 -2.83
CA PRO A 18 -7.92 -0.82 -4.10
C PRO A 18 -8.33 -2.06 -4.91
N PRO A 19 -9.27 -1.92 -5.88
CA PRO A 19 -9.65 -3.01 -6.77
C PRO A 19 -8.43 -3.68 -7.41
N PRO A 20 -8.28 -5.01 -7.31
CA PRO A 20 -7.12 -5.69 -7.84
C PRO A 20 -7.05 -5.56 -9.37
N GLY A 21 -5.85 -5.41 -9.91
CA GLY A 21 -5.61 -5.38 -11.35
C GLY A 21 -5.78 -4.02 -12.04
N ASP A 22 -6.13 -2.95 -11.31
CA ASP A 22 -6.07 -1.59 -11.85
C ASP A 22 -4.64 -1.04 -11.73
N PRO A 23 -3.92 -0.82 -12.85
CA PRO A 23 -2.51 -0.40 -12.82
C PRO A 23 -2.31 1.01 -12.26
N ARG A 24 -3.38 1.81 -12.09
CA ARG A 24 -3.30 3.14 -11.48
C ARG A 24 -3.09 3.09 -9.97
N HIS A 25 -3.35 1.94 -9.35
CA HIS A 25 -3.26 1.78 -7.91
C HIS A 25 -2.22 0.73 -7.59
N ARG A 26 -1.25 1.09 -6.74
CA ARG A 26 -0.23 0.17 -6.25
C ARG A 26 -0.34 0.04 -4.74
N VAL A 27 -0.08 -1.16 -4.24
CA VAL A 27 -0.13 -1.47 -2.82
C VAL A 27 1.25 -1.88 -2.34
N LEU A 28 1.68 -1.31 -1.21
CA LEU A 28 2.83 -1.78 -0.45
C LEU A 28 2.33 -2.49 0.80
N TRP A 29 2.68 -3.77 0.92
CA TRP A 29 2.31 -4.60 2.06
C TRP A 29 3.35 -5.70 2.25
N HIS A 30 4.04 -5.67 3.40
CA HIS A 30 5.10 -6.64 3.70
C HIS A 30 4.61 -7.87 4.47
N GLY A 31 3.34 -7.88 4.87
CA GLY A 31 2.76 -8.93 5.70
C GLY A 31 3.58 -9.23 6.97
N PRO A 32 3.30 -10.34 7.68
CA PRO A 32 2.09 -11.15 7.56
C PRO A 32 0.83 -10.37 7.98
N GLU A 33 -0.35 -11.01 7.93
CA GLU A 33 -1.53 -10.44 8.58
C GLU A 33 -1.29 -10.31 10.10
N GLY A 34 -1.67 -9.17 10.66
CA GLY A 34 -1.48 -8.82 12.07
C GLY A 34 -2.78 -8.36 12.74
N ASP A 35 -2.65 -7.69 13.89
CA ASP A 35 -3.80 -7.19 14.65
C ASP A 35 -4.23 -5.77 14.19
N PRO A 36 -5.40 -5.60 13.55
CA PRO A 36 -5.92 -4.28 13.18
C PRO A 36 -6.33 -3.40 14.38
N HIS A 37 -6.44 -3.98 15.57
CA HIS A 37 -6.88 -3.31 16.79
C HIS A 37 -5.73 -3.09 17.78
N GLY A 38 -4.47 -3.34 17.36
CA GLY A 38 -3.29 -3.13 18.18
C GLY A 38 -3.11 -1.67 18.61
N SER A 39 -2.47 -1.48 19.77
CA SER A 39 -2.16 -0.16 20.33
C SER A 39 -1.01 0.55 19.61
N ASP A 40 -0.15 -0.21 18.95
CA ASP A 40 1.06 0.26 18.29
C ASP A 40 0.96 0.04 16.77
N PRO A 41 1.66 0.86 15.96
CA PRO A 41 1.75 0.61 14.53
C PRO A 41 2.33 -0.78 14.24
N ASP A 42 1.71 -1.50 13.31
CA ASP A 42 2.14 -2.84 12.96
C ASP A 42 3.60 -2.84 12.41
N PRO A 43 4.47 -3.74 12.86
CA PRO A 43 5.86 -3.78 12.40
C PRO A 43 6.01 -3.96 10.88
N ALA A 44 5.06 -4.60 10.20
CA ALA A 44 5.07 -4.72 8.75
C ALA A 44 4.82 -3.39 8.05
N LEU A 45 3.95 -2.53 8.61
CA LEU A 45 3.77 -1.16 8.12
C LEU A 45 5.07 -0.37 8.26
N LEU A 46 5.73 -0.50 9.42
CA LEU A 46 6.97 0.23 9.72
C LEU A 46 8.18 -0.26 8.90
N ARG A 47 8.08 -1.41 8.23
CA ARG A 47 9.09 -1.86 7.25
C ARG A 47 9.00 -1.11 5.92
N ILE A 48 7.88 -0.46 5.62
CA ILE A 48 7.74 0.34 4.41
C ILE A 48 8.55 1.62 4.59
N SER A 49 9.61 1.79 3.79
CA SER A 49 10.44 2.98 3.86
C SER A 49 9.85 4.14 3.04
N PRO A 50 10.22 5.40 3.35
CA PRO A 50 9.87 6.53 2.48
C PRO A 50 10.36 6.36 1.05
N ASP A 51 11.58 5.83 0.86
CA ASP A 51 12.15 5.61 -0.47
C ASP A 51 11.34 4.57 -1.25
N GLU A 52 10.90 3.48 -0.61
CA GLU A 52 10.02 2.49 -1.25
C GLU A 52 8.69 3.12 -1.68
N ALA A 53 8.14 4.04 -0.87
CA ALA A 53 6.91 4.76 -1.22
C ALA A 53 7.11 5.70 -2.41
N LEU A 54 8.27 6.37 -2.52
CA LEU A 54 8.62 7.23 -3.64
C LEU A 54 8.88 6.43 -4.91
N ASP A 55 9.63 5.34 -4.83
CA ASP A 55 9.83 4.40 -5.95
C ASP A 55 8.47 3.83 -6.44
N ALA A 56 7.57 3.54 -5.49
CA ALA A 56 6.22 3.11 -5.80
C ALA A 56 5.39 4.19 -6.48
N LEU A 57 5.61 5.47 -6.16
CA LEU A 57 4.95 6.61 -6.78
C LEU A 57 5.47 6.84 -8.21
N ASP A 58 6.79 6.80 -8.40
CA ASP A 58 7.46 7.09 -9.68
C ASP A 58 7.10 6.08 -10.78
N ALA A 59 6.76 4.84 -10.40
CA ALA A 59 6.32 3.83 -11.36
C ALA A 59 4.78 3.70 -11.49
N LEU A 60 4.00 4.64 -10.95
CA LEU A 60 2.59 4.77 -11.34
C LEU A 60 2.47 5.24 -12.80
N PRO A 61 1.43 4.82 -13.54
CA PRO A 61 1.19 5.36 -14.86
C PRO A 61 0.94 6.87 -14.77
N GLY A 62 1.52 7.61 -15.72
CA GLY A 62 1.26 9.05 -15.86
C GLY A 62 -0.23 9.35 -15.96
N PRO A 63 -0.65 10.58 -15.65
CA PRO A 63 -2.07 10.94 -15.69
C PRO A 63 -2.65 10.62 -17.07
N ALA A 64 -3.79 9.93 -17.08
CA ALA A 64 -4.56 9.74 -18.30
C ALA A 64 -4.90 11.13 -18.84
N ARG A 65 -4.40 11.44 -20.03
CA ARG A 65 -4.61 12.72 -20.70
C ARG A 65 -6.04 12.85 -21.21
#